data_AF-A0A2N1NHK8-F1
#
_entry.id   AF-A0A2N1NHK8-F1
#
_cell.length_a   1.000
_cell.length_b   1.000
_cell.length_c   1.000
_cell.angle_alpha   90.00
_cell.angle_beta   90.00
_cell.angle_gamma   90.00
#
_symmetry.space_group_name_H-M   'P 1'
#
loop_
_entity.id
_entity.type
_entity.pdbx_description
1 polymer ?
#
loop_
_entity_poly.entity_id
_entity_poly.type
_entity_poly.pdbx_seq_one_letter_code
_entity_poly.pdbx_strand_id
1 'polypeptide(L)' 'MDNALSCYGNYGPSFGESDLKLSYSGWNSTKPFNYNECRKDHYEKTIRDTREKFHIEDYEVFRIKRK' A
#
# COMPACT_ATOMS: atom_id res chain seq x y z
N MET A 1 -17.72 -0.52 -4.94
CA MET A 1 -17.54 -1.52 -3.89
C MET A 1 -16.35 -1.09 -3.05
N ASP A 2 -16.60 -0.77 -1.78
CA ASP A 2 -15.69 -0.15 -0.82
C ASP A 2 -14.57 -1.10 -0.34
N ASN A 3 -13.65 -1.46 -1.22
CA ASN A 3 -12.62 -2.46 -0.93
C ASN A 3 -11.30 -1.80 -0.51
N ALA A 4 -11.28 -1.05 0.60
CA ALA A 4 -10.06 -0.45 1.15
C ALA A 4 -9.10 -1.48 1.80
N LEU A 5 -9.46 -2.77 1.86
CA LEU A 5 -8.64 -3.80 2.52
C LEU A 5 -8.63 -5.09 1.69
N SER A 6 -7.77 -5.15 0.68
CA SER A 6 -7.38 -6.42 0.05
C SER A 6 -6.53 -7.21 1.04
N CYS A 7 -7.16 -8.10 1.80
CA CYS A 7 -6.51 -8.89 2.84
C CYS A 7 -5.99 -10.21 2.27
N TYR A 8 -5.07 -10.16 1.30
CA TYR A 8 -4.33 -11.35 0.88
C TYR A 8 -3.06 -11.43 1.75
N GLY A 9 -2.67 -12.60 2.25
CA GLY A 9 -1.66 -12.72 3.34
C GLY A 9 -0.27 -12.10 3.08
N ASN A 10 0.02 -11.72 1.83
CA ASN A 10 1.25 -11.05 1.41
C ASN A 10 1.05 -9.56 1.03
N TYR A 11 -0.12 -9.01 1.30
CA TYR A 11 -0.51 -7.65 0.91
C TYR A 11 -0.95 -6.85 2.12
N GLY A 12 -0.56 -5.58 2.13
CA GLY A 12 -0.98 -4.61 3.12
C GLY A 12 -2.10 -3.74 2.58
N PRO A 13 -2.47 -2.70 3.34
CA PRO A 13 -3.40 -1.69 2.87
C PRO A 13 -3.00 -1.14 1.49
N SER A 14 -3.98 -0.95 0.63
CA SER A 14 -3.79 -0.41 -0.72
C SER A 14 -4.89 0.60 -1.05
N PHE A 15 -4.55 1.64 -1.82
CA PHE A 15 -5.49 2.66 -2.32
C PHE A 15 -5.38 2.75 -3.83
N GLY A 16 -6.54 2.79 -4.50
CA GLY A 16 -6.59 2.61 -5.95
C GLY A 16 -6.00 1.26 -6.36
N GLU A 17 -5.80 1.05 -7.66
CA GLU A 17 -5.12 -0.16 -8.16
C GLU A 17 -3.62 -0.14 -7.84
N SER A 18 -3.00 1.04 -7.93
CA SER A 18 -1.58 1.22 -7.61
C SER A 18 -1.19 2.60 -7.07
N ASP A 19 -2.17 3.43 -6.67
CA ASP A 19 -1.89 4.75 -6.09
C ASP A 19 -1.10 4.62 -4.77
N LEU A 20 -1.51 3.68 -3.92
CA LEU A 20 -0.68 3.09 -2.87
C LEU A 20 -0.82 1.58 -2.92
N LYS A 21 0.28 0.86 -3.02
CA LYS A 21 0.30 -0.59 -2.91
C LYS A 21 1.36 -1.01 -1.92
N LEU A 22 0.92 -1.53 -0.78
CA LEU A 22 1.81 -2.17 0.19
C LEU A 22 1.81 -3.68 -0.07
N SER A 23 2.97 -4.23 -0.39
CA SER A 23 3.06 -5.66 -0.70
C SER A 23 4.40 -6.26 -0.36
N TYR A 24 4.37 -7.56 -0.16
CA TYR A 24 5.53 -8.38 0.14
C TYR A 24 5.95 -9.17 -1.09
N SER A 25 7.25 -9.16 -1.39
CA SER A 25 7.86 -9.97 -2.44
C SER A 25 9.07 -10.71 -1.90
N GLY A 26 9.02 -12.05 -1.93
CA GLY A 26 10.13 -12.91 -1.56
C GLY A 26 9.68 -14.23 -0.96
N TRP A 27 10.44 -15.30 -1.19
CA TRP A 27 10.19 -16.59 -0.54
C TRP A 27 10.73 -16.62 0.90
N ASN A 28 11.68 -15.73 1.23
CA ASN A 28 12.50 -15.78 2.45
C ASN A 28 12.85 -14.38 3.01
N SER A 29 12.13 -13.31 2.63
CA SER A 29 12.40 -11.99 3.19
C SER A 29 11.85 -11.93 4.62
N THR A 30 12.73 -11.70 5.59
CA THR A 30 12.34 -11.46 6.99
C THR A 30 11.66 -10.10 7.19
N LYS A 31 11.68 -9.25 6.16
CA LYS A 31 11.09 -7.92 6.19
C LYS A 31 9.72 -7.94 5.50
N PRO A 32 8.62 -7.72 6.24
CA PRO A 32 7.31 -7.52 5.63
C PRO A 32 7.32 -6.22 4.80
N PHE A 33 6.46 -6.14 3.77
CA PHE A 33 6.28 -4.91 2.96
C PHE A 33 7.59 -4.34 2.37
N ASN A 34 8.33 -5.17 1.62
CA ASN A 34 9.56 -4.78 0.92
C ASN A 34 9.34 -4.43 -0.56
N TYR A 35 8.12 -4.57 -1.06
CA TYR A 35 7.75 -4.34 -2.46
C TYR A 35 6.61 -3.33 -2.54
N ASN A 36 6.82 -2.15 -1.96
CA ASN A 36 5.80 -1.10 -1.97
C ASN A 36 6.01 -0.16 -3.13
N GLU A 37 4.91 0.31 -3.72
CA GLU A 37 4.92 1.29 -4.80
C GLU A 37 3.80 2.32 -4.64
N CYS A 38 4.07 3.54 -5.13
CA CYS A 38 3.06 4.58 -5.31
C CYS A 38 3.10 5.04 -6.77
N ARG A 39 1.99 4.90 -7.47
CA ARG A 39 1.78 5.47 -8.81
C ARG A 39 0.66 6.50 -8.73
N LYS A 40 0.32 7.11 -9.87
CA LYS A 40 -0.82 8.02 -9.97
C LYS A 40 -1.73 7.45 -11.04
N ASP A 41 -2.64 6.59 -10.62
CA ASP A 41 -3.58 5.89 -11.50
C ASP A 41 -4.99 6.45 -11.32
N HIS A 42 -5.43 6.68 -10.09
CA HIS A 42 -6.79 7.15 -9.78
C HIS A 42 -6.81 8.50 -9.09
N TYR A 43 -5.81 8.81 -8.25
CA TYR A 43 -5.79 10.07 -7.52
C TYR A 43 -5.37 11.24 -8.42
N GLU A 44 -5.93 12.43 -8.16
CA GLU A 44 -5.54 13.65 -8.90
C GLU A 44 -4.07 14.01 -8.65
N LYS A 45 -3.54 13.66 -7.48
CA LYS A 45 -2.18 13.96 -7.03
C LYS A 45 -1.44 12.68 -6.66
N THR A 46 -0.13 12.71 -6.84
CA THR A 46 0.76 11.65 -6.38
C THR A 46 0.78 11.59 -4.86
N ILE A 47 0.77 10.38 -4.29
CA ILE A 47 0.95 10.17 -2.85
C ILE A 47 2.41 10.43 -2.43
N ARG A 48 3.36 10.17 -3.35
CA ARG A 48 4.80 10.45 -3.20
C ARG A 48 5.36 11.05 -4.49
N ASP A 49 6.36 11.91 -4.37
CA ASP A 49 7.03 12.52 -5.53
C ASP A 49 7.86 11.50 -6.32
N THR A 50 8.38 10.47 -5.63
CA THR A 50 9.19 9.40 -6.23
C THR A 50 8.34 8.21 -6.63
N ARG A 51 8.57 7.66 -7.83
CA ARG A 51 7.95 6.40 -8.31
C ARG A 51 8.75 5.14 -7.92
N GLU A 52 9.84 5.32 -7.20
CA GLU A 52 10.71 4.22 -6.78
C GLU A 52 10.02 3.33 -5.75
N LYS A 53 10.41 2.05 -5.75
CA LYS A 53 9.98 1.12 -4.71
C LYS A 53 10.56 1.53 -3.38
N PHE A 54 9.81 1.29 -2.32
CA PHE A 54 10.23 1.66 -0.98
C PHE A 54 9.90 0.56 0.03
N HIS A 55 10.60 0.61 1.16
CA HIS A 55 10.36 -0.24 2.31
C HIS A 55 9.66 0.56 3.40
N ILE A 56 8.82 -0.10 4.18
CA ILE A 56 8.18 0.43 5.38
C ILE A 56 8.59 -0.45 6.54
N GLU A 57 9.04 0.17 7.63
CA GLU A 57 9.31 -0.53 8.88
C GLU A 57 8.01 -0.79 9.65
N ASP A 58 7.21 0.26 9.86
CA ASP A 58 5.90 0.21 10.53
C ASP A 58 4.87 1.12 9.84
N TYR A 59 3.58 0.79 9.96
CA TYR A 59 2.47 1.63 9.48
C TYR A 59 1.27 1.61 10.44
N GLU A 60 0.50 2.68 10.45
CA GLU A 60 -0.73 2.82 11.22
C GLU A 60 -1.93 3.04 10.29
N VAL A 61 -3.07 2.41 10.59
CA VAL A 61 -4.31 2.54 9.80
C VAL A 61 -5.42 3.13 10.66
N PHE A 62 -5.92 4.29 10.25
CA PHE A 62 -7.02 4.99 10.92
C PHE A 62 -8.31 4.89 10.10
N ARG A 63 -9.35 4.28 10.67
CA ARG A 63 -10.68 4.22 10.06
C ARG A 63 -11.58 5.31 10.62
N ILE A 64 -11.94 6.28 9.80
CA ILE A 64 -12.93 7.30 10.15
C ILE A 64 -14.33 6.69 10.01
N LYS A 65 -15.12 6.71 11.08
CA LYS A 65 -16.53 6.32 11.05
C LYS A 65 -17.39 7.57 10.95
N ARG A 66 -18.38 7.57 10.05
CA ARG A 66 -19.46 8.56 10.07
C ARG A 66 -20.38 8.25 11.25
N LYS A 67 -20.91 9.30 11.90
CA LYS A 67 -21.93 9.18 12.93
C LYS A 67 -23.28 8.84 12.32
#